data_AF-A0A0J5FRU5-F1
#
_entry.id   AF-A0A0J5FRU5-F1
#
_cell.length_a   1.000
_cell.length_b   1.000
_cell.length_c   1.000
_cell.angle_alpha   90.00
_cell.angle_beta   90.00
_cell.angle_gamma   90.00
#
_symmetry.space_group_name_H-M   'P 1'
#
loop_
_entity.id
_entity.type
_entity.pdbx_description
1 polymer ?
#
loop_
_entity_poly.entity_id
_entity_poly.type
_entity_poly.pdbx_seq_one_letter_code
_entity_poly.pdbx_strand_id
1 'polypeptide(L)'
;MDNFKIKIKHHVDHVNNVGQHCTTEETTKQALILPFLDILGFSPYDPQKVKAEYGADFPGVKANERVDYALFCQGVPVMFIEAKGYSEKLDNHCPQLSRYFNSTPEVTISAITNGLEWRFFTDLKQKNVMDPAPFLRIKMDEVSDADASQLFRFRHDKFKPEALRTLAEESVYLSAFTKTISASLRDIDSEFVRYVASRSNVERQLNQRFIESITPLVKQAVEKSVSAMVVSGLSNKFTPIDGTQEEIVHQESPKEFEDIVDPDNPNIITTKNELTLFERVKSIVGDDGDLQYKDTESYFGVLYQGKSNRWLVRYFDKKNKSYIQIPIELTDILLNEVNRAGLSANNSRIFIEAPEDILRITGIILDAFEFVKNNDNFRKKTQ
;
A
#
# COMPACT_ATOMS: atom_id res chain seq x y z
N MET A 1 14.78 -7.69 -3.15
CA MET A 1 13.53 -7.55 -2.36
C MET A 1 12.38 -8.26 -3.07
N ASP A 2 12.32 -8.15 -4.40
CA ASP A 2 11.22 -8.68 -5.22
C ASP A 2 11.06 -10.20 -5.15
N ASN A 3 12.17 -10.96 -5.16
CA ASN A 3 12.11 -12.41 -4.96
C ASN A 3 11.48 -12.81 -3.61
N PHE A 4 11.69 -12.01 -2.55
CA PHE A 4 11.05 -12.27 -1.26
C PHE A 4 9.54 -12.03 -1.32
N LYS A 5 9.12 -10.92 -1.94
CA LYS A 5 7.70 -10.63 -2.16
C LYS A 5 6.99 -11.72 -2.96
N ILE A 6 7.65 -12.26 -4.00
CA ILE A 6 7.14 -13.39 -4.78
C ILE A 6 6.96 -14.63 -3.89
N LYS A 7 7.95 -14.98 -3.06
CA LYS A 7 7.83 -16.09 -2.11
C LYS A 7 6.69 -15.90 -1.11
N ILE A 8 6.52 -14.68 -0.59
CA ILE A 8 5.40 -14.34 0.30
C ILE A 8 4.08 -14.54 -0.44
N LYS A 9 3.93 -14.02 -1.66
CA LYS A 9 2.71 -14.20 -2.46
C LYS A 9 2.38 -15.68 -2.71
N HIS A 10 3.37 -16.49 -3.07
CA HIS A 10 3.17 -17.94 -3.19
C HIS A 10 2.75 -18.60 -1.87
N HIS A 11 3.27 -18.11 -0.74
CA HIS A 11 2.86 -18.60 0.56
C HIS A 11 1.44 -18.19 0.92
N VAL A 12 1.01 -16.97 0.56
CA VAL A 12 -0.40 -16.54 0.66
C VAL A 12 -1.32 -17.49 -0.10
N ASP A 13 -0.98 -17.77 -1.37
CA ASP A 13 -1.75 -18.72 -2.18
C ASP A 13 -1.78 -20.13 -1.56
N HIS A 14 -0.65 -20.57 -0.99
CA HIS A 14 -0.56 -21.85 -0.29
C HIS A 14 -1.43 -21.91 0.96
N VAL A 15 -1.40 -20.87 1.82
CA VAL A 15 -2.25 -20.77 3.01
C VAL A 15 -3.73 -20.79 2.62
N ASN A 16 -4.13 -20.06 1.58
CA ASN A 16 -5.51 -20.04 1.10
C ASN A 16 -6.01 -21.41 0.62
N ASN A 17 -5.15 -22.18 -0.06
CA ASN A 17 -5.51 -23.48 -0.61
C ASN A 17 -5.48 -24.60 0.44
N VAL A 18 -4.46 -24.60 1.30
CA VAL A 18 -4.14 -25.73 2.19
C VAL A 18 -4.62 -25.48 3.62
N GLY A 19 -4.78 -24.23 4.05
CA GLY A 19 -5.10 -23.85 5.43
C GLY A 19 -6.33 -24.57 5.99
N GLN A 20 -7.44 -24.60 5.24
CA GLN A 20 -8.68 -25.28 5.66
C GLN A 20 -8.53 -26.79 5.91
N HIS A 21 -7.47 -27.42 5.37
CA HIS A 21 -7.18 -28.84 5.58
C HIS A 21 -6.30 -29.09 6.81
N CYS A 22 -5.81 -28.03 7.48
CA CYS A 22 -4.99 -28.12 8.69
C CYS A 22 -5.87 -28.33 9.92
N THR A 23 -6.31 -29.58 10.15
CA THR A 23 -7.24 -29.95 11.23
C THR A 23 -6.60 -30.02 12.62
N THR A 24 -5.28 -30.07 12.71
CA THR A 24 -4.53 -30.12 13.98
C THR A 24 -3.49 -29.01 14.04
N GLU A 25 -3.05 -28.68 15.25
CA GLU A 25 -1.95 -27.75 15.47
C GLU A 25 -0.65 -28.24 14.81
N GLU A 26 -0.36 -29.54 14.87
CA GLU A 26 0.83 -30.10 14.23
C GLU A 26 0.79 -29.99 12.71
N THR A 27 -0.37 -30.27 12.08
CA THR A 27 -0.52 -30.06 10.64
C THR A 27 -0.37 -28.57 10.28
N THR A 28 -0.90 -27.67 11.12
CA THR A 28 -0.75 -26.21 10.94
C THR A 28 0.72 -25.78 11.00
N LYS A 29 1.45 -26.31 11.99
CA LYS A 29 2.90 -26.11 12.15
C LYS A 29 3.66 -26.53 10.89
N GLN A 30 3.46 -27.77 10.43
CA GLN A 30 4.18 -28.34 9.30
C GLN A 30 3.80 -27.69 7.96
N ALA A 31 2.51 -27.48 7.72
CA ALA A 31 2.02 -27.05 6.41
C ALA A 31 2.09 -25.53 6.22
N LEU A 32 1.97 -24.72 7.28
CA LEU A 32 1.85 -23.26 7.16
C LEU A 32 3.01 -22.53 7.84
N ILE A 33 3.30 -22.86 9.09
CA ILE A 33 4.28 -22.10 9.90
C ILE A 33 5.71 -22.37 9.43
N LEU A 34 6.12 -23.64 9.31
CA LEU A 34 7.49 -23.98 8.91
C LEU A 34 7.87 -23.46 7.51
N PRO A 35 7.01 -23.54 6.47
CA PRO A 35 7.31 -22.91 5.18
C PRO A 35 7.51 -21.40 5.28
N PHE A 36 6.74 -20.71 6.11
CA PHE A 36 6.94 -19.27 6.33
C PHE A 36 8.29 -18.97 6.98
N LEU A 37 8.70 -19.75 7.98
CA LEU A 37 10.02 -19.61 8.60
C LEU A 37 11.15 -19.82 7.60
N ASP A 38 11.02 -20.80 6.70
CA ASP A 38 12.00 -21.02 5.63
C ASP A 38 12.07 -19.84 4.66
N ILE A 39 10.93 -19.18 4.34
CA ILE A 39 10.89 -17.95 3.54
C ILE A 39 11.64 -16.80 4.24
N LEU A 40 11.54 -16.70 5.56
CA LEU A 40 12.33 -15.77 6.38
C LEU A 40 13.82 -16.18 6.47
N GLY A 41 14.22 -17.34 5.93
CA GLY A 41 15.59 -17.83 5.96
C GLY A 41 15.96 -18.57 7.26
N PHE A 42 14.98 -18.80 8.13
CA PHE A 42 15.07 -19.68 9.29
C PHE A 42 14.68 -21.09 8.87
N SER A 43 15.62 -21.82 8.27
CA SER A 43 15.34 -23.14 7.74
C SER A 43 15.02 -24.13 8.87
N PRO A 44 13.84 -24.79 8.86
CA PRO A 44 13.44 -25.77 9.88
C PRO A 44 14.36 -26.99 9.97
N TYR A 45 15.12 -27.27 8.90
CA TYR A 45 16.05 -28.39 8.81
C TYR A 45 17.42 -28.08 9.45
N ASP A 46 17.65 -26.83 9.85
CA ASP A 46 18.90 -26.37 10.47
C ASP A 46 18.67 -26.11 11.97
N PRO A 47 19.10 -27.03 12.86
CA PRO A 47 18.92 -26.87 14.30
C PRO A 47 19.75 -25.72 14.91
N GLN A 48 20.65 -25.09 14.13
CA GLN A 48 21.33 -23.87 14.53
C GLN A 48 20.48 -22.61 14.30
N LYS A 49 19.39 -22.72 13.52
CA LYS A 49 18.48 -21.62 13.19
C LYS A 49 17.09 -21.79 13.80
N VAL A 50 16.58 -23.02 13.84
CA VAL A 50 15.24 -23.33 14.36
C VAL A 50 15.33 -24.52 15.28
N LYS A 51 14.83 -24.39 16.51
CA LYS A 51 14.63 -25.52 17.41
C LYS A 51 13.16 -25.61 17.78
N ALA A 52 12.58 -26.78 17.53
CA ALA A 52 11.23 -27.11 17.99
C ALA A 52 11.24 -27.48 19.47
N GLU A 53 10.11 -27.30 20.15
CA GLU A 53 9.93 -27.62 21.56
C GLU A 53 11.09 -27.11 22.44
N TYR A 54 11.43 -25.83 22.29
CA TYR A 54 12.57 -25.27 23.00
C TYR A 54 12.20 -25.01 24.47
N GLY A 55 12.72 -25.87 25.34
CA GLY A 55 12.73 -25.69 26.79
C GLY A 55 14.08 -25.13 27.23
N ALA A 56 14.06 -24.24 28.21
CA ALA A 56 15.26 -23.76 28.87
C ALA A 56 15.08 -23.92 30.38
N ASP A 57 16.11 -24.42 31.05
CA ASP A 57 16.18 -24.58 32.51
C ASP A 57 16.37 -23.21 33.19
N PHE A 58 15.37 -22.33 33.07
CA PHE A 58 15.39 -21.01 33.69
C PHE A 58 14.76 -21.03 35.09
N PRO A 59 15.32 -20.29 36.07
CA PRO A 59 14.70 -20.11 37.38
C PRO A 59 13.30 -19.50 37.24
N GLY A 60 12.25 -20.23 37.67
CA GLY A 60 10.87 -19.76 37.67
C GLY A 60 9.99 -20.26 36.52
N VAL A 61 10.55 -20.96 35.53
CA VAL A 61 9.78 -21.71 34.52
C VAL A 61 9.54 -23.13 35.02
N LYS A 62 8.32 -23.66 34.90
CA LYS A 62 8.04 -25.06 35.26
C LYS A 62 8.83 -25.96 34.32
N ALA A 63 9.50 -27.00 34.84
CA ALA A 63 10.39 -27.91 34.09
C ALA A 63 9.77 -28.62 32.86
N ASN A 64 8.46 -28.44 32.61
CA ASN A 64 7.72 -29.06 31.52
C ASN A 64 7.08 -28.05 30.54
N GLU A 65 7.34 -26.75 30.71
CA GLU A 65 6.97 -25.77 29.67
C GLU A 65 8.05 -25.74 28.59
N ARG A 66 7.63 -25.46 27.35
CA ARG A 66 8.50 -25.30 26.16
C ARG A 66 7.80 -24.38 25.17
N VAL A 67 8.51 -23.53 24.45
CA VAL A 67 7.90 -22.83 23.29
C VAL A 67 7.93 -23.74 22.07
N ASP A 68 6.98 -23.57 21.16
CA ASP A 68 6.90 -24.41 19.97
C ASP A 68 8.12 -24.26 19.07
N TYR A 69 8.57 -23.02 18.84
CA TYR A 69 9.82 -22.76 18.13
C TYR A 69 10.64 -21.66 18.81
N ALA A 70 11.95 -21.89 18.86
CA ALA A 70 12.95 -20.85 19.09
C ALA A 70 13.78 -20.65 17.83
N LEU A 71 13.86 -19.40 17.38
CA LEU A 71 14.67 -18.99 16.25
C LEU A 71 16.00 -18.43 16.75
N PHE A 72 17.08 -18.76 16.05
CA PHE A 72 18.45 -18.42 16.44
C PHE A 72 19.15 -17.65 15.33
N CYS A 73 19.91 -16.64 15.73
CA CYS A 73 20.89 -15.97 14.88
C CYS A 73 22.25 -16.03 15.59
N GLN A 74 23.28 -16.51 14.89
CA GLN A 74 24.64 -16.60 15.45
C GLN A 74 24.71 -17.38 16.79
N GLY A 75 23.86 -18.40 16.94
CA GLY A 75 23.80 -19.25 18.14
C GLY A 75 23.03 -18.65 19.33
N VAL A 76 22.48 -17.44 19.20
CA VAL A 76 21.70 -16.74 20.23
C VAL A 76 20.22 -16.79 19.87
N PRO A 77 19.30 -17.12 20.81
CA PRO A 77 17.87 -17.08 20.54
C PRO A 77 17.43 -15.63 20.33
N VAL A 78 16.70 -15.37 19.23
CA VAL A 78 16.26 -14.02 18.85
C VAL A 78 14.74 -13.88 18.79
N MET A 79 14.03 -15.00 18.62
CA MET A 79 12.57 -15.00 18.58
C MET A 79 11.99 -16.30 19.13
N PHE A 80 10.94 -16.18 19.94
CA PHE A 80 10.11 -17.31 20.35
C PHE A 80 8.76 -17.30 19.64
N ILE A 81 8.26 -18.47 19.28
CA ILE A 81 7.00 -18.63 18.56
C ILE A 81 6.14 -19.65 19.31
N GLU A 82 4.90 -19.25 19.55
CA GLU A 82 3.82 -20.12 19.99
C GLU A 82 2.86 -20.33 18.82
N ALA A 83 2.57 -21.59 18.50
CA ALA A 83 1.65 -21.98 17.46
C ALA A 83 0.28 -22.36 18.04
N LYS A 84 -0.74 -22.26 17.20
CA LYS A 84 -2.13 -22.64 17.48
C LYS A 84 -2.69 -23.35 16.25
N GLY A 85 -3.82 -24.06 16.41
CA GLY A 85 -4.48 -24.70 15.27
C GLY A 85 -5.02 -23.66 14.28
N TYR A 86 -5.01 -23.97 12.97
CA TYR A 86 -5.45 -23.05 11.91
C TYR A 86 -6.80 -22.38 12.18
N SER A 87 -7.80 -23.14 12.63
CA SER A 87 -9.14 -22.63 12.95
C SER A 87 -9.27 -21.97 14.32
N GLU A 88 -8.21 -21.97 15.13
CA GLU A 88 -8.22 -21.37 16.46
C GLU A 88 -8.03 -19.85 16.37
N LYS A 89 -8.85 -19.12 17.14
CA LYS A 89 -8.71 -17.68 17.25
C LYS A 89 -7.57 -17.33 18.19
N LEU A 90 -6.60 -16.57 17.68
CA LEU A 90 -5.45 -16.16 18.49
C LEU A 90 -5.88 -15.22 19.63
N ASP A 91 -5.44 -15.55 20.84
CA ASP A 91 -5.43 -14.65 22.01
C ASP A 91 -4.03 -14.04 22.17
N ASN A 92 -3.97 -12.77 22.58
CA ASN A 92 -2.70 -12.13 22.92
C ASN A 92 -2.17 -12.62 24.27
N HIS A 93 -3.06 -13.12 25.15
CA HIS A 93 -2.68 -13.60 26.45
C HIS A 93 -2.14 -15.03 26.36
N CYS A 94 -0.82 -15.15 26.17
CA CYS A 94 -0.09 -16.41 26.24
C CYS A 94 0.92 -16.38 27.40
N PRO A 95 0.52 -16.81 28.62
CA PRO A 95 1.41 -16.79 29.80
C PRO A 95 2.70 -17.56 29.61
N GLN A 96 2.65 -18.65 28.84
CA GLN A 96 3.80 -19.49 28.52
C GLN A 96 4.82 -18.69 27.71
N LEU A 97 4.41 -18.12 26.59
CA LEU A 97 5.28 -17.28 25.76
C LEU A 97 5.83 -16.07 26.53
N SER A 98 4.99 -15.41 27.34
CA SER A 98 5.44 -14.28 28.17
C SER A 98 6.49 -14.68 29.21
N ARG A 99 6.34 -15.83 29.88
CA ARG A 99 7.35 -16.32 30.83
C ARG A 99 8.68 -16.58 30.15
N TYR A 100 8.68 -17.21 28.98
CA TYR A 100 9.90 -17.45 28.20
C TYR A 100 10.58 -16.17 27.76
N PHE A 101 9.81 -15.25 27.18
CA PHE A 101 10.31 -13.95 26.77
C PHE A 101 10.93 -13.21 27.96
N ASN A 102 10.22 -13.14 29.10
CA ASN A 102 10.68 -12.38 30.26
C ASN A 102 11.89 -13.00 30.97
N SER A 103 12.11 -14.30 30.81
CA SER A 103 13.25 -15.04 31.41
C SER A 103 14.45 -15.16 30.48
N THR A 104 14.37 -14.70 29.22
CA THR A 104 15.44 -14.79 28.22
C THR A 104 15.81 -13.40 27.69
N PRO A 105 16.74 -12.67 28.34
CA PRO A 105 17.09 -11.29 27.99
C PRO A 105 17.58 -11.08 26.55
N GLU A 106 18.11 -12.12 25.90
CA GLU A 106 18.60 -12.07 24.53
C GLU A 106 17.47 -12.05 23.48
N VAL A 107 16.27 -12.52 23.84
CA VAL A 107 15.12 -12.55 22.95
C VAL A 107 14.41 -11.22 22.99
N THR A 108 14.32 -10.57 21.82
CA THR A 108 13.71 -9.24 21.70
C THR A 108 12.34 -9.26 21.05
N ILE A 109 11.97 -10.38 20.42
CA ILE A 109 10.69 -10.54 19.72
C ILE A 109 10.06 -11.88 20.11
N SER A 110 8.73 -11.91 20.23
CA SER A 110 7.98 -13.16 20.25
C SER A 110 6.81 -13.10 19.28
N ALA A 111 6.29 -14.26 18.88
CA ALA A 111 5.15 -14.35 17.98
C ALA A 111 4.14 -15.40 18.44
N ILE A 112 2.86 -15.12 18.19
CA ILE A 112 1.77 -16.08 18.28
C ILE A 112 1.17 -16.21 16.88
N THR A 113 0.95 -17.45 16.42
CA THR A 113 0.41 -17.69 15.07
C THR A 113 -0.41 -18.96 14.95
N ASN A 114 -1.36 -18.98 14.02
CA ASN A 114 -2.06 -20.17 13.54
C ASN A 114 -1.78 -20.42 12.05
N GLY A 115 -0.68 -19.88 11.51
CA GLY A 115 -0.33 -19.91 10.10
C GLY A 115 -1.09 -18.89 9.24
N LEU A 116 -2.35 -18.58 9.56
CA LEU A 116 -3.14 -17.56 8.88
C LEU A 116 -2.84 -16.16 9.41
N GLU A 117 -2.89 -15.97 10.73
CA GLU A 117 -2.55 -14.71 11.40
C GLU A 117 -1.22 -14.86 12.16
N TRP A 118 -0.38 -13.84 12.09
CA TRP A 118 0.85 -13.71 12.85
C TRP A 118 0.79 -12.44 13.68
N ARG A 119 0.98 -12.57 15.00
CA ARG A 119 1.05 -11.43 15.93
C ARG A 119 2.42 -11.38 16.57
N PHE A 120 3.14 -10.29 16.36
CA PHE A 120 4.50 -10.09 16.89
C PHE A 120 4.48 -9.14 18.09
N PHE A 121 5.22 -9.50 19.13
CA PHE A 121 5.31 -8.80 20.40
C PHE A 121 6.77 -8.46 20.71
N THR A 122 6.97 -7.42 21.52
CA THR A 122 8.27 -6.96 22.00
C THR A 122 8.09 -6.28 23.36
N ASP A 123 9.10 -5.58 23.87
CA ASP A 123 9.19 -5.03 25.23
C ASP A 123 9.35 -3.50 25.24
N LEU A 124 8.42 -2.78 24.60
CA LEU A 124 8.53 -1.32 24.48
C LEU A 124 8.29 -0.61 25.81
N LYS A 125 7.35 -1.11 26.63
CA LYS A 125 6.97 -0.45 27.89
C LYS A 125 7.97 -0.68 29.01
N GLN A 126 8.40 -1.92 29.18
CA GLN A 126 9.33 -2.34 30.22
C GLN A 126 10.32 -3.32 29.61
N LYS A 127 11.61 -3.03 29.76
CA LYS A 127 12.67 -3.87 29.22
C LYS A 127 12.56 -5.30 29.74
N ASN A 128 12.67 -6.28 28.84
CA ASN A 128 12.54 -7.71 29.11
C ASN A 128 11.18 -8.12 29.69
N VAL A 129 10.13 -7.32 29.46
CA VAL A 129 8.76 -7.68 29.80
C VAL A 129 7.91 -7.57 28.54
N MET A 130 7.40 -8.71 28.07
CA MET A 130 6.60 -8.78 26.85
C MET A 130 5.34 -7.90 26.98
N ASP A 131 5.13 -7.03 26.00
CA ASP A 131 3.95 -6.18 25.95
C ASP A 131 2.67 -7.02 25.73
N PRO A 132 1.53 -6.63 26.34
CA PRO A 132 0.28 -7.39 26.21
C PRO A 132 -0.40 -7.22 24.85
N ALA A 133 0.05 -6.25 24.03
CA ALA A 133 -0.49 -5.99 22.71
C ALA A 133 0.62 -6.17 21.67
N PRO A 134 0.33 -6.84 20.54
CA PRO A 134 1.32 -7.00 19.48
C PRO A 134 1.57 -5.64 18.80
N PHE A 135 2.82 -5.41 18.40
CA PHE A 135 3.19 -4.21 17.63
C PHE A 135 2.97 -4.42 16.12
N LEU A 136 2.94 -5.66 15.64
CA LEU A 136 2.71 -6.01 14.24
C LEU A 136 1.75 -7.18 14.16
N ARG A 137 0.75 -7.07 13.27
CA ARG A 137 -0.18 -8.14 12.93
C ARG A 137 -0.19 -8.33 11.43
N ILE A 138 0.11 -9.54 10.97
CA ILE A 138 0.05 -9.90 9.56
C ILE A 138 -0.99 -10.99 9.39
N LYS A 139 -1.92 -10.81 8.46
CA LYS A 139 -2.81 -11.85 7.99
C LYS A 139 -2.36 -12.31 6.62
N MET A 140 -2.11 -13.61 6.47
CA MET A 140 -1.54 -14.20 5.27
C MET A 140 -2.50 -14.10 4.07
N ASP A 141 -3.81 -14.08 4.27
CA ASP A 141 -4.81 -13.91 3.21
C ASP A 141 -4.99 -12.45 2.73
N GLU A 142 -4.43 -11.48 3.46
CA GLU A 142 -4.61 -10.04 3.23
C GLU A 142 -3.27 -9.29 3.10
N VAL A 143 -2.15 -9.99 2.86
CA VAL A 143 -0.79 -9.39 2.86
C VAL A 143 -0.64 -8.34 1.77
N SER A 144 -0.34 -7.11 2.18
CA SER A 144 0.02 -6.01 1.28
C SER A 144 1.52 -5.95 0.95
N ASP A 145 1.89 -5.15 -0.03
CA ASP A 145 3.30 -4.85 -0.33
C ASP A 145 4.04 -4.18 0.84
N ALA A 146 3.32 -3.40 1.65
CA ALA A 146 3.87 -2.76 2.85
C ALA A 146 4.17 -3.82 3.93
N ASP A 147 3.26 -4.77 4.14
CA ASP A 147 3.44 -5.89 5.07
C ASP A 147 4.64 -6.74 4.67
N ALA A 148 4.75 -7.09 3.37
CA ALA A 148 5.91 -7.83 2.86
C ALA A 148 7.22 -7.06 3.08
N SER A 149 7.19 -5.73 3.01
CA SER A 149 8.35 -4.88 3.26
C SER A 149 8.73 -4.85 4.76
N GLN A 150 7.75 -4.88 5.66
CA GLN A 150 7.99 -5.03 7.09
C GLN A 150 8.57 -6.42 7.42
N LEU A 151 7.95 -7.49 6.91
CA LEU A 151 8.40 -8.87 7.08
C LEU A 151 9.81 -9.11 6.55
N PHE A 152 10.25 -8.37 5.53
CA PHE A 152 11.62 -8.46 5.02
C PHE A 152 12.68 -8.21 6.11
N ARG A 153 12.38 -7.39 7.12
CA ARG A 153 13.28 -7.10 8.26
C ARG A 153 13.39 -8.26 9.24
N PHE A 154 12.43 -9.18 9.24
CA PHE A 154 12.41 -10.37 10.09
C PHE A 154 13.25 -11.52 9.53
N ARG A 155 13.86 -11.36 8.34
CA ARG A 155 14.70 -12.41 7.77
C ARG A 155 15.93 -12.69 8.62
N HIS A 156 16.36 -13.95 8.68
CA HIS A 156 17.55 -14.38 9.41
C HIS A 156 18.80 -13.55 9.06
N ASP A 157 19.04 -13.26 7.77
CA ASP A 157 20.21 -12.47 7.32
C ASP A 157 20.10 -10.95 7.55
N LYS A 158 18.92 -10.47 7.96
CA LYS A 158 18.62 -9.06 8.24
C LYS A 158 18.20 -8.80 9.68
N PHE A 159 18.12 -9.84 10.49
CA PHE A 159 17.59 -9.77 11.84
C PHE A 159 18.50 -8.88 12.70
N LYS A 160 17.94 -7.74 13.13
CA LYS A 160 18.61 -6.78 14.00
C LYS A 160 17.63 -6.39 15.11
N PRO A 161 17.86 -6.82 16.36
CA PRO A 161 16.97 -6.54 17.48
C PRO A 161 16.56 -5.07 17.60
N GLU A 162 17.54 -4.17 17.58
CA GLU A 162 17.30 -2.72 17.68
C GLU A 162 16.43 -2.19 16.53
N ALA A 163 16.64 -2.66 15.29
CA ALA A 163 15.85 -2.20 14.15
C ALA A 163 14.40 -2.70 14.19
N LEU A 164 14.17 -3.88 14.77
CA LEU A 164 12.82 -4.42 14.99
C LEU A 164 12.13 -3.71 16.15
N ARG A 165 12.87 -3.30 17.20
CA ARG A 165 12.35 -2.46 18.28
C ARG A 165 11.91 -1.09 17.75
N THR A 166 12.74 -0.44 16.92
CA THR A 166 12.35 0.83 16.27
C THR A 166 11.11 0.65 15.39
N LEU A 167 11.03 -0.44 14.61
CA LEU A 167 9.84 -0.74 13.82
C LEU A 167 8.59 -0.92 14.70
N ALA A 168 8.74 -1.55 15.87
CA ALA A 168 7.66 -1.71 16.82
C ALA A 168 7.19 -0.37 17.40
N GLU A 169 8.11 0.51 17.80
CA GLU A 169 7.80 1.87 18.28
C GLU A 169 7.05 2.67 17.21
N GLU A 170 7.58 2.70 15.98
CA GLU A 170 6.94 3.35 14.83
C GLU A 170 5.51 2.81 14.59
N SER A 171 5.33 1.49 14.62
CA SER A 171 4.02 0.85 14.41
C SER A 171 3.02 1.21 15.52
N VAL A 172 3.47 1.22 16.78
CA VAL A 172 2.62 1.61 17.92
C VAL A 172 2.21 3.07 17.81
N TYR A 173 3.13 3.97 17.47
CA TYR A 173 2.80 5.38 17.26
C TYR A 173 1.86 5.59 16.09
N LEU A 174 2.12 4.95 14.95
CA LEU A 174 1.27 5.06 13.77
C LEU A 174 -0.15 4.57 14.07
N SER A 175 -0.29 3.45 14.78
CA SER A 175 -1.59 2.93 15.22
C SER A 175 -2.30 3.89 16.17
N ALA A 176 -1.59 4.42 17.17
CA ALA A 176 -2.14 5.38 18.11
C ALA A 176 -2.60 6.68 17.43
N PHE A 177 -1.77 7.25 16.55
CA PHE A 177 -2.11 8.45 15.79
C PHE A 177 -3.28 8.22 14.84
N THR A 178 -3.28 7.10 14.10
CA THR A 178 -4.39 6.74 13.20
C THR A 178 -5.70 6.61 13.97
N LYS A 179 -5.67 5.97 15.16
CA LYS A 179 -6.84 5.84 16.03
C LYS A 179 -7.33 7.20 16.52
N THR A 180 -6.43 8.05 17.01
CA THR A 180 -6.77 9.39 17.51
C THR A 180 -7.34 10.26 16.40
N ILE A 181 -6.70 10.31 15.23
CA ILE A 181 -7.19 11.05 14.06
C ILE A 181 -8.58 10.54 13.66
N SER A 182 -8.76 9.22 13.56
CA SER A 182 -10.06 8.62 13.21
C SER A 182 -11.16 8.96 14.22
N ALA A 183 -10.81 9.03 15.51
CA ALA A 183 -11.73 9.44 16.56
C ALA A 183 -12.10 10.92 16.43
N SER A 184 -11.12 11.81 16.27
CA SER A 184 -11.34 13.26 16.11
C SER A 184 -12.12 13.62 14.83
N LEU A 185 -11.99 12.82 13.76
CA LEU A 185 -12.79 13.02 12.55
C LEU A 185 -14.24 12.52 12.70
N ARG A 186 -14.49 11.54 13.57
CA ARG A 186 -15.83 10.99 13.83
C ARG A 186 -16.59 11.82 14.86
N ASP A 187 -15.90 12.20 15.93
CA ASP A 187 -16.40 13.02 17.01
C ASP A 187 -15.56 14.29 17.09
N ILE A 188 -16.10 15.36 16.51
CA ILE A 188 -15.39 16.62 16.35
C ILE A 188 -15.51 17.40 17.65
N ASP A 189 -14.44 17.36 18.43
CA ASP A 189 -14.32 18.10 19.67
C ASP A 189 -13.99 19.60 19.44
N SER A 190 -14.12 20.39 20.50
CA SER A 190 -13.85 21.83 20.45
C SER A 190 -12.40 22.19 20.12
N GLU A 191 -11.44 21.30 20.40
CA GLU A 191 -10.02 21.52 20.13
C GLU A 191 -9.74 21.39 18.63
N PHE A 192 -10.32 20.38 17.98
CA PHE A 192 -10.28 20.19 16.54
C PHE A 192 -10.95 21.35 15.80
N VAL A 193 -12.12 21.81 16.26
CA VAL A 193 -12.81 22.98 15.67
C VAL A 193 -11.93 24.23 15.75
N ARG A 194 -11.27 24.44 16.89
CA ARG A 194 -10.34 25.57 17.08
C ARG A 194 -9.14 25.45 16.15
N TYR A 195 -8.57 24.26 16.00
CA TYR A 195 -7.48 23.99 15.05
C TYR A 195 -7.87 24.37 13.62
N VAL A 196 -9.00 23.85 13.12
CA VAL A 196 -9.50 24.15 11.77
C VAL A 196 -9.74 25.65 11.60
N ALA A 197 -10.53 26.26 12.49
CA ALA A 197 -10.87 27.68 12.38
C ALA A 197 -9.64 28.61 12.40
N SER A 198 -8.62 28.28 13.20
CA SER A 198 -7.36 29.05 13.27
C SER A 198 -6.53 28.98 11.99
N ARG A 199 -6.66 27.89 11.22
CA ARG A 199 -5.91 27.65 9.97
C ARG A 199 -6.68 28.06 8.72
N SER A 200 -7.98 28.35 8.85
CA SER A 200 -8.86 28.73 7.73
C SER A 200 -8.96 30.24 7.49
N ASN A 201 -8.02 31.05 8.00
CA ASN A 201 -8.03 32.52 7.91
C ASN A 201 -9.36 33.15 8.37
N VAL A 202 -10.00 32.58 9.40
CA VAL A 202 -11.23 33.14 9.96
C VAL A 202 -10.88 34.39 10.78
N GLU A 203 -11.27 35.58 10.31
CA GLU A 203 -11.00 36.88 10.95
C GLU A 203 -11.83 37.12 12.24
N ARG A 204 -12.17 36.07 13.00
CA ARG A 204 -12.96 36.17 14.24
C ARG A 204 -12.22 35.57 15.42
N GLN A 205 -12.42 36.18 16.59
CA GLN A 205 -11.90 35.65 17.84
C GLN A 205 -12.55 34.29 18.17
N LEU A 206 -11.71 33.29 18.44
CA LEU A 206 -12.10 31.91 18.74
C LEU A 206 -12.57 31.75 20.19
N ASN A 207 -13.65 32.45 20.54
CA ASN A 207 -14.34 32.29 21.83
C ASN A 207 -15.29 31.08 21.81
N GLN A 208 -15.69 30.61 23.00
CA GLN A 208 -16.49 29.39 23.14
C GLN A 208 -17.82 29.42 22.36
N ARG A 209 -18.52 30.56 22.38
CA ARG A 209 -19.78 30.73 21.64
C ARG A 209 -19.58 30.62 20.12
N PHE A 210 -18.50 31.19 19.61
CA PHE A 210 -18.18 31.11 18.18
C PHE A 210 -17.80 29.69 17.78
N ILE A 211 -16.99 29.00 18.59
CA ILE A 211 -16.64 27.58 18.40
C ILE A 211 -17.92 26.74 18.31
N GLU A 212 -18.82 26.85 19.30
CA GLU A 212 -20.10 26.13 19.29
C GLU A 212 -20.96 26.44 18.04
N SER A 213 -20.98 27.69 17.60
CA SER A 213 -21.74 28.10 16.42
C SER A 213 -21.17 27.55 15.10
N ILE A 214 -19.85 27.34 15.02
CA ILE A 214 -19.18 26.88 13.79
C ILE A 214 -18.91 25.38 13.78
N THR A 215 -19.00 24.69 14.94
CA THR A 215 -18.87 23.22 15.04
C THR A 215 -19.71 22.46 13.99
N PRO A 216 -21.00 22.79 13.75
CA PRO A 216 -21.79 22.10 12.72
C PRO A 216 -21.22 22.26 11.30
N LEU A 217 -20.66 23.43 10.99
CA LEU A 217 -20.05 23.70 9.68
C LEU A 217 -18.72 22.96 9.53
N VAL A 218 -17.90 22.90 10.59
CA VAL A 218 -16.67 22.09 10.59
C VAL A 218 -16.99 20.61 10.42
N LYS A 219 -18.04 20.12 11.08
CA LYS A 219 -18.51 18.74 10.90
C LYS A 219 -18.90 18.43 9.46
N GLN A 220 -19.70 19.29 8.84
CA GLN A 220 -20.06 19.14 7.44
C GLN A 220 -18.82 19.20 6.51
N ALA A 221 -17.85 20.05 6.81
CA ALA A 221 -16.61 20.16 6.03
C ALA A 221 -15.73 18.90 6.15
N VAL A 222 -15.62 18.33 7.36
CA VAL A 222 -14.92 17.06 7.60
C VAL A 222 -15.62 15.91 6.88
N GLU A 223 -16.95 15.80 6.99
CA GLU A 223 -17.72 14.77 6.28
C GLU A 223 -17.48 14.86 4.77
N LYS A 224 -17.58 16.06 4.18
CA LYS A 224 -17.27 16.27 2.76
C LYS A 224 -15.84 15.90 2.39
N SER A 225 -14.87 16.28 3.22
CA SER A 225 -13.45 16.01 2.98
C SER A 225 -13.12 14.52 3.07
N VAL A 226 -13.64 13.83 4.09
CA VAL A 226 -13.48 12.37 4.24
C VAL A 226 -14.20 11.64 3.11
N SER A 227 -15.41 12.05 2.73
CA SER A 227 -16.10 11.48 1.57
C SER A 227 -15.30 11.65 0.28
N ALA A 228 -14.71 12.83 0.04
CA ALA A 228 -13.82 13.05 -1.10
C ALA A 228 -12.55 12.18 -1.03
N MET A 229 -11.95 11.99 0.16
CA MET A 229 -10.81 11.09 0.38
C MET A 229 -11.16 9.61 0.20
N VAL A 230 -12.37 9.19 0.58
CA VAL A 230 -12.85 7.81 0.42
C VAL A 230 -13.20 7.54 -1.05
N VAL A 231 -13.82 8.50 -1.74
CA VAL A 231 -14.10 8.39 -3.18
C VAL A 231 -12.79 8.33 -3.97
N SER A 232 -11.81 9.18 -3.64
CA SER A 232 -10.48 9.12 -4.26
C SER A 232 -9.69 7.85 -3.85
N GLY A 233 -9.85 7.35 -2.62
CA GLY A 233 -9.21 6.12 -2.14
C GLY A 233 -9.82 4.82 -2.68
N LEU A 234 -11.13 4.79 -2.93
CA LEU A 234 -11.87 3.64 -3.50
C LEU A 234 -11.82 3.61 -5.03
N SER A 235 -11.70 4.77 -5.70
CA SER A 235 -11.44 4.86 -7.14
C SER A 235 -10.12 4.18 -7.57
N ASN A 236 -9.28 3.77 -6.59
CA ASN A 236 -8.06 3.00 -6.80
C ASN A 236 -8.28 1.46 -6.78
N LYS A 237 -9.53 0.97 -6.74
CA LYS A 237 -9.88 -0.43 -7.00
C LYS A 237 -11.15 -0.46 -7.86
N PHE A 238 -11.04 -1.10 -9.02
CA PHE A 238 -12.12 -1.31 -9.99
C PHE A 238 -13.48 -1.53 -9.32
N THR A 239 -14.44 -0.67 -9.61
CA THR A 239 -15.25 -0.84 -10.81
C THR A 239 -15.98 0.51 -11.09
N PRO A 240 -16.62 0.69 -12.25
CA PRO A 240 -17.00 2.01 -12.87
C PRO A 240 -18.38 2.74 -12.56
N ILE A 241 -18.97 3.62 -13.39
CA ILE A 241 -20.23 4.36 -13.05
C ILE A 241 -21.07 4.65 -14.29
N ASP A 242 -22.41 4.60 -14.23
CA ASP A 242 -23.28 5.71 -14.71
C ASP A 242 -24.71 5.57 -14.17
N GLY A 243 -25.22 6.71 -13.68
CA GLY A 243 -26.19 7.59 -14.37
C GLY A 243 -27.58 7.00 -14.65
N THR A 244 -28.69 7.66 -14.32
CA THR A 244 -28.92 9.09 -14.01
C THR A 244 -30.36 9.31 -13.48
N GLN A 245 -30.53 10.37 -12.68
CA GLN A 245 -31.74 11.18 -12.40
C GLN A 245 -32.72 10.75 -11.28
N GLU A 246 -32.64 11.57 -10.22
CA GLU A 246 -33.65 12.03 -9.24
C GLU A 246 -34.52 11.02 -8.45
N GLU A 247 -34.44 11.22 -7.13
CA GLU A 247 -35.27 10.70 -6.02
C GLU A 247 -35.04 9.25 -5.54
N ILE A 248 -34.41 9.16 -4.36
CA ILE A 248 -34.66 8.21 -3.26
C ILE A 248 -34.30 6.72 -3.51
N VAL A 249 -33.20 6.28 -2.87
CA VAL A 249 -32.92 4.94 -2.29
C VAL A 249 -32.86 3.74 -3.26
N HIS A 250 -31.66 3.29 -3.63
CA HIS A 250 -31.11 1.93 -3.40
C HIS A 250 -29.74 1.73 -4.10
N GLN A 251 -29.01 0.71 -3.65
CA GLN A 251 -27.65 0.28 -4.02
C GLN A 251 -27.52 -0.07 -5.51
N GLU A 252 -26.41 0.26 -6.18
CA GLU A 252 -25.91 -0.53 -7.32
C GLU A 252 -24.43 -0.25 -7.72
N SER A 253 -23.87 -1.27 -8.35
CA SER A 253 -22.50 -1.58 -8.75
C SER A 253 -21.99 -0.81 -9.98
N PRO A 254 -20.73 -1.03 -10.38
CA PRO A 254 -20.05 -0.03 -11.20
C PRO A 254 -19.97 -0.38 -12.74
N LYS A 255 -19.90 0.59 -13.69
CA LYS A 255 -20.20 0.55 -15.17
C LYS A 255 -19.11 0.65 -16.30
N GLU A 256 -18.80 -0.43 -17.01
CA GLU A 256 -17.68 -0.50 -17.97
C GLU A 256 -17.62 0.61 -19.04
N PHE A 257 -16.41 1.12 -19.36
CA PHE A 257 -16.19 1.97 -20.54
C PHE A 257 -16.36 1.13 -21.81
N GLU A 258 -17.35 1.48 -22.64
CA GLU A 258 -17.55 0.93 -23.97
C GLU A 258 -16.73 1.71 -25.02
N ASP A 259 -16.39 1.05 -26.13
CA ASP A 259 -15.71 1.69 -27.26
C ASP A 259 -16.65 2.73 -27.91
N ILE A 260 -16.15 3.94 -28.14
CA ILE A 260 -16.93 5.07 -28.70
C ILE A 260 -16.54 5.27 -30.17
N VAL A 261 -17.49 5.08 -31.08
CA VAL A 261 -17.29 5.36 -32.51
C VAL A 261 -17.53 6.84 -32.77
N ASP A 262 -16.59 7.50 -33.46
CA ASP A 262 -16.72 8.90 -33.83
C ASP A 262 -17.91 9.09 -34.81
N PRO A 263 -18.82 10.05 -34.54
CA PRO A 263 -20.02 10.25 -35.35
C PRO A 263 -19.74 10.77 -36.77
N ASP A 264 -18.60 11.42 -36.99
CA ASP A 264 -18.20 12.01 -38.27
C ASP A 264 -17.24 11.11 -39.06
N ASN A 265 -16.53 10.18 -38.40
CA ASN A 265 -15.67 9.19 -39.05
C ASN A 265 -15.74 7.80 -38.38
N PRO A 266 -16.47 6.83 -38.97
CA PRO A 266 -16.61 5.48 -38.43
C PRO A 266 -15.31 4.67 -38.29
N ASN A 267 -14.21 5.11 -38.92
CA ASN A 267 -12.90 4.47 -38.77
C ASN A 267 -12.17 4.86 -37.48
N ILE A 268 -12.67 5.88 -36.77
CA ILE A 268 -12.12 6.33 -35.48
C ILE A 268 -12.97 5.68 -34.38
N ILE A 269 -12.34 4.81 -33.61
CA ILE A 269 -12.96 4.07 -32.51
C ILE A 269 -12.11 4.34 -31.29
N THR A 270 -12.62 5.19 -30.40
CA THR A 270 -11.97 5.49 -29.13
C THR A 270 -12.17 4.32 -28.18
N THR A 271 -11.08 3.60 -27.95
CA THR A 271 -11.04 2.36 -27.20
C THR A 271 -10.97 2.58 -25.70
N LYS A 272 -11.30 1.54 -24.93
CA LYS A 272 -11.08 1.51 -23.47
C LYS A 272 -9.65 1.85 -23.05
N ASN A 273 -8.64 1.39 -23.80
CA ASN A 273 -7.24 1.66 -23.47
C ASN A 273 -6.89 3.14 -23.63
N GLU A 274 -7.43 3.80 -24.65
CA GLU A 274 -7.23 5.21 -24.93
C GLU A 274 -7.88 6.10 -23.88
N LEU A 275 -9.13 5.80 -23.49
CA LEU A 275 -9.80 6.48 -22.38
C LEU A 275 -9.07 6.26 -21.06
N THR A 276 -8.60 5.03 -20.80
CA THR A 276 -7.80 4.73 -19.60
C THR A 276 -6.52 5.55 -19.58
N LEU A 277 -5.81 5.64 -20.71
CA LEU A 277 -4.60 6.45 -20.83
C LEU A 277 -4.89 7.93 -20.59
N PHE A 278 -5.97 8.48 -21.16
CA PHE A 278 -6.38 9.86 -20.91
C PHE A 278 -6.57 10.14 -19.41
N GLU A 279 -7.31 9.27 -18.72
CA GLU A 279 -7.55 9.39 -17.28
C GLU A 279 -6.25 9.28 -16.47
N ARG A 280 -5.31 8.41 -16.87
CA ARG A 280 -3.98 8.36 -16.22
C ARG A 280 -3.21 9.66 -16.42
N VAL A 281 -3.15 10.19 -17.65
CA VAL A 281 -2.47 11.47 -17.92
C VAL A 281 -3.11 12.61 -17.12
N LYS A 282 -4.44 12.66 -17.04
CA LYS A 282 -5.17 13.64 -16.24
C LYS A 282 -4.87 13.49 -14.75
N SER A 283 -4.79 12.27 -14.22
CA SER A 283 -4.43 12.02 -12.82
C SER A 283 -3.00 12.45 -12.47
N ILE A 284 -2.06 12.36 -13.42
CA ILE A 284 -0.68 12.83 -13.23
C ILE A 284 -0.64 14.35 -13.18
N VAL A 285 -1.36 15.02 -14.08
CA VAL A 285 -1.37 16.47 -14.22
C VAL A 285 -2.19 17.18 -13.13
N GLY A 286 -3.24 16.53 -12.63
CA GLY A 286 -4.19 17.09 -11.66
C GLY A 286 -5.32 17.89 -12.32
N ASP A 287 -6.36 18.20 -11.54
CA ASP A 287 -7.61 18.83 -12.01
C ASP A 287 -7.44 20.25 -12.57
N ASP A 288 -6.33 20.91 -12.28
CA ASP A 288 -6.00 22.24 -12.80
C ASP A 288 -5.48 22.22 -14.26
N GLY A 289 -5.17 21.04 -14.80
CA GLY A 289 -4.81 20.86 -16.19
C GLY A 289 -6.04 20.73 -17.06
N ASP A 290 -6.49 21.81 -17.70
CA ASP A 290 -7.49 21.79 -18.78
C ASP A 290 -7.00 20.89 -19.92
N LEU A 291 -7.25 19.59 -19.81
CA LEU A 291 -6.86 18.54 -20.75
C LEU A 291 -8.08 18.01 -21.47
N GLN A 292 -7.95 17.85 -22.77
CA GLN A 292 -8.96 17.27 -23.64
C GLN A 292 -8.29 16.22 -24.51
N TYR A 293 -8.99 15.16 -24.86
CA TYR A 293 -8.48 14.20 -25.84
C TYR A 293 -9.04 14.46 -27.23
N LYS A 294 -8.30 14.01 -28.24
CA LYS A 294 -8.73 13.95 -29.62
C LYS A 294 -8.21 12.66 -30.23
N ASP A 295 -9.14 11.82 -30.67
CA ASP A 295 -8.81 10.60 -31.36
C ASP A 295 -8.59 10.83 -32.87
N THR A 296 -7.77 9.99 -33.48
CA THR A 296 -7.46 10.00 -34.92
C THR A 296 -7.27 8.57 -35.40
N GLU A 297 -7.38 8.33 -36.70
CA GLU A 297 -7.17 6.98 -37.27
C GLU A 297 -5.80 6.36 -36.95
N SER A 298 -4.81 7.18 -36.58
CA SER A 298 -3.42 6.73 -36.35
C SER A 298 -3.03 6.64 -34.88
N TYR A 299 -3.55 7.55 -34.05
CA TYR A 299 -3.19 7.73 -32.65
C TYR A 299 -4.26 8.49 -31.86
N PHE A 300 -4.25 8.29 -30.56
CA PHE A 300 -5.05 9.03 -29.60
C PHE A 300 -4.22 10.16 -28.96
N GLY A 301 -4.68 11.40 -29.10
CA GLY A 301 -3.95 12.58 -28.63
C GLY A 301 -4.54 13.16 -27.35
N VAL A 302 -3.69 13.44 -26.36
CA VAL A 302 -4.04 14.25 -25.18
C VAL A 302 -3.53 15.67 -25.38
N LEU A 303 -4.41 16.66 -25.28
CA LEU A 303 -4.17 18.06 -25.65
C LEU A 303 -4.37 18.99 -24.45
N TYR A 304 -3.50 19.98 -24.31
CA TYR A 304 -3.69 21.07 -23.36
C TYR A 304 -4.58 22.17 -23.95
N GLN A 305 -5.63 22.54 -23.22
CA GLN A 305 -6.68 23.51 -23.59
C GLN A 305 -7.34 23.19 -24.94
N GLY A 306 -7.42 21.91 -25.31
CA GLY A 306 -7.94 21.46 -26.61
C GLY A 306 -7.13 21.92 -27.83
N LYS A 307 -5.95 22.53 -27.64
CA LYS A 307 -5.15 23.10 -28.74
C LYS A 307 -4.30 22.01 -29.39
N SER A 308 -4.50 21.78 -30.69
CA SER A 308 -3.78 20.74 -31.46
C SER A 308 -2.26 20.95 -31.53
N ASN A 309 -1.79 22.20 -31.46
CA ASN A 309 -0.36 22.51 -31.38
C ASN A 309 0.23 22.35 -29.97
N ARG A 310 -0.60 22.10 -28.95
CA ARG A 310 -0.20 21.85 -27.55
C ARG A 310 -0.60 20.44 -27.13
N TRP A 311 -0.11 19.46 -27.89
CA TRP A 311 -0.31 18.05 -27.57
C TRP A 311 0.69 17.62 -26.49
N LEU A 312 0.19 16.95 -25.46
CA LEU A 312 0.95 16.48 -24.29
C LEU A 312 1.42 15.04 -24.48
N VAL A 313 0.51 14.16 -24.90
CA VAL A 313 0.80 12.76 -25.19
C VAL A 313 0.14 12.38 -26.50
N ARG A 314 0.83 11.59 -27.32
CA ARG A 314 0.21 10.83 -28.42
C ARG A 314 0.40 9.35 -28.14
N TYR A 315 -0.70 8.63 -27.99
CA TYR A 315 -0.70 7.20 -27.72
C TYR A 315 -1.04 6.42 -28.99
N PHE A 316 -0.22 5.43 -29.26
CA PHE A 316 -0.35 4.54 -30.40
C PHE A 316 -0.62 3.15 -29.87
N ASP A 317 -1.89 2.77 -29.80
CA ASP A 317 -2.27 1.42 -29.41
C ASP A 317 -2.09 0.47 -30.61
N LYS A 318 -1.11 -0.43 -30.55
CA LYS A 318 -0.78 -1.35 -31.65
C LYS A 318 -0.68 -2.76 -31.10
N LYS A 319 -1.31 -3.72 -31.79
CA LYS A 319 -1.42 -5.14 -31.40
C LYS A 319 -0.12 -5.80 -30.90
N ASN A 320 1.04 -5.42 -31.44
CA ASN A 320 2.32 -6.01 -31.04
C ASN A 320 3.09 -5.17 -30.01
N LYS A 321 3.02 -3.84 -30.11
CA LYS A 321 3.85 -2.95 -29.28
C LYS A 321 3.27 -1.54 -29.26
N SER A 322 2.54 -1.23 -28.20
CA SER A 322 2.00 0.11 -27.97
C SER A 322 3.09 1.05 -27.46
N TYR A 323 2.93 2.33 -27.75
CA TYR A 323 3.90 3.35 -27.35
C TYR A 323 3.26 4.73 -27.25
N ILE A 324 3.94 5.61 -26.51
CA ILE A 324 3.61 7.03 -26.45
C ILE A 324 4.72 7.88 -27.07
N GLN A 325 4.32 9.07 -27.50
CA GLN A 325 5.22 10.18 -27.82
C GLN A 325 4.86 11.37 -26.94
N ILE A 326 5.88 12.18 -26.62
CA ILE A 326 5.77 13.41 -25.83
C ILE A 326 6.45 14.57 -26.58
N PRO A 327 6.08 15.83 -26.31
CA PRO A 327 6.57 17.00 -27.05
C PRO A 327 7.98 17.46 -26.65
N ILE A 328 8.65 16.76 -25.73
CA ILE A 328 10.02 17.05 -25.28
C ILE A 328 11.01 16.01 -25.84
N GLU A 329 12.26 16.42 -26.01
CA GLU A 329 13.33 15.54 -26.50
C GLU A 329 13.73 14.50 -25.43
N LEU A 330 13.76 13.22 -25.81
CA LEU A 330 14.20 12.13 -24.94
C LEU A 330 15.72 12.07 -24.87
N THR A 331 16.32 12.93 -24.06
CA THR A 331 17.75 12.94 -23.76
C THR A 331 18.21 11.63 -23.11
N ASP A 332 19.53 11.36 -23.11
CA ASP A 332 20.10 10.18 -22.44
C ASP A 332 19.72 10.08 -20.96
N ILE A 333 19.49 11.21 -20.29
CA ILE A 333 19.04 11.24 -18.90
C ILE A 333 17.61 10.70 -18.79
N LEU A 334 16.69 11.19 -19.62
CA LEU A 334 15.30 10.73 -19.65
C LEU A 334 15.21 9.27 -20.10
N LEU A 335 16.00 8.84 -21.08
CA LEU A 335 16.07 7.43 -21.50
C LEU A 335 16.51 6.51 -20.35
N ASN A 336 17.48 6.95 -19.54
CA ASN A 336 17.90 6.21 -18.34
C ASN A 336 16.81 6.16 -17.26
N GLU A 337 16.02 7.23 -17.11
CA GLU A 337 14.87 7.26 -16.19
C GLU A 337 13.79 6.27 -16.64
N VAL A 338 13.43 6.26 -17.93
CA VAL A 338 12.49 5.28 -18.50
C VAL A 338 12.95 3.85 -18.26
N ASN A 339 14.24 3.56 -18.48
CA ASN A 339 14.80 2.23 -18.25
C ASN A 339 14.76 1.83 -16.76
N ARG A 340 15.03 2.77 -15.83
CA ARG A 340 14.91 2.53 -14.38
C ARG A 340 13.46 2.28 -13.94
N ALA A 341 12.51 2.89 -14.64
CA ALA A 341 11.07 2.67 -14.47
C ALA A 341 10.59 1.32 -15.04
N GLY A 342 11.48 0.52 -15.63
CA GLY A 342 11.19 -0.80 -16.19
C GLY A 342 10.51 -0.74 -17.57
N LEU A 343 10.61 0.38 -18.27
CA LEU A 343 10.09 0.56 -19.63
C LEU A 343 11.25 0.64 -20.64
N SER A 344 10.94 0.49 -21.93
CA SER A 344 11.94 0.69 -23.00
C SER A 344 11.59 1.94 -23.81
N ALA A 345 12.60 2.65 -24.29
CA ALA A 345 12.41 3.82 -25.15
C ALA A 345 13.48 3.90 -26.25
N ASN A 346 13.17 4.67 -27.28
CA ASN A 346 14.15 5.23 -28.21
C ASN A 346 14.03 6.76 -28.20
N ASN A 347 14.83 7.45 -29.01
CA ASN A 347 14.91 8.93 -29.04
C ASN A 347 13.58 9.65 -29.34
N SER A 348 12.51 8.93 -29.72
CA SER A 348 11.23 9.52 -30.11
C SER A 348 9.99 8.84 -29.53
N ARG A 349 10.14 7.71 -28.82
CA ARG A 349 9.04 6.84 -28.38
C ARG A 349 9.36 6.17 -27.06
N ILE A 350 8.38 6.12 -26.18
CA ILE A 350 8.41 5.30 -24.96
C ILE A 350 7.41 4.16 -25.14
N PHE A 351 7.88 2.93 -25.07
CA PHE A 351 7.05 1.74 -25.24
C PHE A 351 6.37 1.38 -23.91
N ILE A 352 5.06 1.12 -23.98
CA ILE A 352 4.22 0.74 -22.85
C ILE A 352 3.43 -0.53 -23.19
N GLU A 353 3.23 -1.41 -22.21
CA GLU A 353 2.47 -2.65 -22.38
C GLU A 353 0.99 -2.43 -22.07
N ALA A 354 0.70 -1.56 -21.11
CA ALA A 354 -0.65 -1.12 -20.75
C ALA A 354 -0.70 0.40 -20.53
N PRO A 355 -1.86 1.05 -20.68
CA PRO A 355 -2.05 2.47 -20.38
C PRO A 355 -1.53 2.90 -18.99
N GLU A 356 -1.63 2.02 -17.98
CA GLU A 356 -1.15 2.23 -16.61
C GLU A 356 0.35 2.46 -16.51
N ASP A 357 1.15 1.96 -17.44
CA ASP A 357 2.61 2.08 -17.41
C ASP A 357 3.08 3.54 -17.46
N ILE A 358 2.23 4.45 -17.96
CA ILE A 358 2.50 5.90 -17.94
C ILE A 358 2.70 6.44 -16.51
N LEU A 359 2.13 5.79 -15.50
CA LEU A 359 2.30 6.14 -14.08
C LEU A 359 3.72 5.84 -13.57
N ARG A 360 4.53 5.06 -14.30
CA ARG A 360 5.92 4.78 -13.93
C ARG A 360 6.88 5.92 -14.33
N ILE A 361 6.42 6.83 -15.19
CA ILE A 361 7.20 7.93 -15.77
C ILE A 361 6.52 9.28 -15.52
N THR A 362 5.87 9.45 -14.35
CA THR A 362 5.12 10.67 -14.00
C THR A 362 5.95 11.95 -14.12
N GLY A 363 7.22 11.92 -13.72
CA GLY A 363 8.14 13.06 -13.86
C GLY A 363 8.26 13.54 -15.31
N ILE A 364 8.43 12.61 -16.25
CA ILE A 364 8.55 12.90 -17.69
C ILE A 364 7.24 13.49 -18.25
N ILE A 365 6.09 13.01 -17.78
CA ILE A 365 4.78 13.55 -18.19
C ILE A 365 4.57 14.96 -17.62
N LEU A 366 5.00 15.23 -16.39
CA LEU A 366 4.96 16.56 -15.79
C LEU A 366 5.90 17.54 -16.51
N ASP A 367 7.10 17.11 -16.91
CA ASP A 367 8.03 17.92 -17.70
C ASP A 367 7.42 18.26 -19.07
N ALA A 368 6.79 17.29 -19.73
CA ALA A 368 6.05 17.51 -20.96
C ALA A 368 4.86 18.47 -20.76
N PHE A 369 4.21 18.42 -19.60
CA PHE A 369 3.11 19.31 -19.24
C PHE A 369 3.56 20.76 -19.04
N GLU A 370 4.67 20.97 -18.33
CA GLU A 370 5.29 22.30 -18.22
C GLU A 370 5.75 22.84 -19.57
N PHE A 371 6.25 21.97 -20.46
CA PHE A 371 6.60 22.35 -21.82
C PHE A 371 5.39 22.89 -22.61
N VAL A 372 4.23 22.23 -22.56
CA VAL A 372 3.03 22.67 -23.32
C VAL A 372 2.31 23.87 -22.69
N LYS A 373 2.49 24.10 -21.38
CA LYS A 373 2.01 25.31 -20.69
C LYS A 373 2.78 26.55 -21.12
N ASN A 374 4.08 26.42 -21.34
CA ASN A 374 4.93 27.56 -21.66
C ASN A 374 4.66 28.11 -23.09
N ASN A 375 4.08 29.31 -23.16
CA ASN A 375 3.75 29.98 -24.41
C ASN A 375 4.96 30.26 -25.30
N ASP A 376 6.16 30.44 -24.72
CA ASP A 376 7.37 30.77 -25.47
C ASP A 376 7.82 29.62 -26.38
N ASN A 377 7.53 28.38 -25.99
CA ASN A 377 7.83 27.18 -26.80
C ASN A 377 7.06 27.13 -28.13
N PHE A 378 5.99 27.93 -28.26
CA PHE A 378 5.12 27.94 -29.44
C PHE A 378 5.10 29.29 -30.16
N ARG A 379 5.91 30.26 -29.73
CA ARG A 379 6.08 31.52 -30.46
C ARG A 379 6.77 31.23 -31.78
N LYS A 380 6.15 31.62 -32.90
CA LYS A 380 6.85 31.65 -34.18
C LYS A 380 8.03 32.60 -34.01
N LYS A 381 9.25 32.11 -34.24
CA LYS A 381 10.41 32.99 -34.42
C LYS A 381 10.05 33.93 -35.56
N THR A 382 9.83 35.20 -35.24
CA THR A 382 9.77 36.27 -36.24
C THR A 382 11.13 36.24 -36.92
N GLN A 383 11.18 35.67 -38.13
CA GLN A 383 12.30 35.84 -39.04
C GLN A 383 12.26 37.25 -39.61
#